data_AF-A0A7X1GHL8-F1
#
_entry.id   AF-A0A7X1GHL8-F1
#
_cell.length_a   1.000
_cell.length_b   1.000
_cell.length_c   1.000
_cell.angle_alpha   90.00
_cell.angle_beta   90.00
_cell.angle_gamma   90.00
#
_symmetry.space_group_name_H-M   'P 1'
#
loop_
_entity.id
_entity.type
_entity.pdbx_description
1 polymer ?
#
loop_
_entity_poly.entity_id
_entity_poly.type
_entity_poly.pdbx_seq_one_letter_code
_entity_poly.pdbx_strand_id
1 'polypeptide(L)'
;MKFQKRLRGVSNGQMSDDALTKLLRDLSRETIALSEGGRTSWALIVSRWELNNGYFDIEFSEQALALMEATQDKRAELVQVLFEHITTTVH
;
A
#
# COMPACT_ATOMS: atom_id res chain seq x y z
N MET A 1 1.62 7.71 -12.09
CA MET A 1 2.76 7.26 -11.24
C MET A 1 2.76 5.74 -11.29
N LYS A 2 3.90 5.06 -11.20
CA LYS A 2 3.95 3.58 -11.14
C LYS A 2 4.25 3.18 -9.70
N PHE A 3 3.33 2.49 -9.04
CA PHE A 3 3.58 2.01 -7.68
C PHE A 3 4.72 0.98 -7.66
N GLN A 4 5.60 1.11 -6.67
CA GLN A 4 6.60 0.08 -6.41
C GLN A 4 5.95 -1.04 -5.59
N LYS A 5 6.33 -2.31 -5.85
CA LYS A 5 5.84 -3.45 -5.07
C LYS A 5 6.15 -3.32 -3.58
N ARG A 6 7.26 -2.68 -3.24
CA ARG A 6 7.75 -2.57 -1.86
C ARG A 6 8.00 -1.13 -1.49
N LEU A 7 7.53 -0.73 -0.32
CA LEU A 7 7.75 0.59 0.26
C LEU A 7 8.45 0.40 1.61
N ARG A 8 9.58 1.06 1.77
CA ARG A 8 10.41 0.97 2.96
C ARG A 8 10.88 2.35 3.38
N GLY A 9 10.79 2.66 4.65
CA GLY A 9 11.20 3.99 5.12
C GLY A 9 10.61 4.37 6.46
N VAL A 10 10.73 5.66 6.77
CA VAL A 10 10.19 6.27 7.99
C VAL A 10 9.14 7.31 7.63
N SER A 11 8.27 7.66 8.58
CA SER A 11 7.35 8.78 8.39
C SER A 11 8.12 10.07 8.10
N ASN A 12 7.62 10.88 7.17
CA ASN A 12 8.14 12.22 6.87
C ASN A 12 7.72 13.28 7.92
N GLY A 13 6.98 12.88 8.97
CA GLY A 13 6.51 13.76 10.03
C GLY A 13 5.24 14.56 9.72
N GLN A 14 4.72 14.53 8.49
CA GLN A 14 3.45 15.17 8.12
C GLN A 14 2.24 14.32 8.54
N MET A 15 2.44 13.01 8.72
CA MET A 15 1.45 12.09 9.26
C MET A 15 2.07 11.27 10.39
N SER A 16 1.33 11.09 11.49
CA SER A 16 1.84 10.30 12.63
C SER A 16 1.96 8.82 12.28
N ASP A 17 2.90 8.13 12.93
CA ASP A 17 3.08 6.68 12.78
C ASP A 17 1.79 5.92 13.10
N ASP A 18 1.00 6.37 14.08
CA ASP A 18 -0.30 5.79 14.41
C ASP A 18 -1.32 5.91 13.26
N ALA A 19 -1.36 7.07 12.58
CA ALA A 19 -2.24 7.29 11.46
C ALA A 19 -1.84 6.44 10.24
N LEU A 20 -0.54 6.36 9.95
CA LEU A 20 0.01 5.48 8.91
C LEU A 20 -0.25 4.00 9.23
N THR A 21 -0.06 3.61 10.49
CA THR A 21 -0.33 2.24 10.96
C THR A 21 -1.80 1.88 10.83
N LYS A 22 -2.70 2.80 11.17
CA LYS A 22 -4.14 2.60 10.98
C LYS A 22 -4.49 2.41 9.51
N LEU A 23 -3.98 3.29 8.64
CA LEU A 23 -4.17 3.20 7.19
C LEU A 23 -3.65 1.87 6.63
N LEU A 24 -2.48 1.41 7.06
CA LEU A 24 -1.91 0.10 6.69
C LEU A 24 -2.77 -1.07 7.16
N ARG A 25 -3.28 -1.02 8.40
CA ARG A 25 -4.20 -2.04 8.92
C ARG A 25 -5.46 -2.13 8.08
N ASP A 26 -6.05 -1.01 7.73
CA ASP A 26 -7.26 -0.96 6.91
C ASP A 26 -6.97 -1.51 5.50
N LEU A 27 -5.90 -1.05 4.84
CA LEU A 27 -5.49 -1.54 3.52
C LEU A 27 -5.08 -3.03 3.51
N SER A 28 -4.52 -3.56 4.60
CA SER A 28 -4.16 -4.98 4.72
C SER A 28 -5.35 -5.92 4.80
N ARG A 29 -6.55 -5.39 5.02
CA ARG A 29 -7.81 -6.15 5.00
C ARG A 29 -8.57 -5.99 3.68
N GLU A 30 -8.15 -5.06 2.86
CA GLU A 30 -8.75 -4.79 1.56
C GLU A 30 -8.26 -5.77 0.50
N THR A 31 -9.21 -6.22 -0.32
CA THR A 31 -8.94 -7.06 -1.49
C THR A 31 -9.53 -6.44 -2.75
N ILE A 32 -8.88 -6.67 -3.88
CA ILE A 32 -9.40 -6.33 -5.21
C ILE A 32 -9.71 -7.59 -6.00
N ALA A 33 -10.82 -7.58 -6.73
CA ALA A 33 -11.23 -8.65 -7.61
C ALA A 33 -10.36 -8.63 -8.87
N LEU A 34 -9.52 -9.64 -9.05
CA LEU A 34 -8.78 -9.89 -10.27
C LEU A 34 -9.62 -10.81 -11.17
N SER A 35 -10.06 -10.30 -12.31
CA SER A 35 -10.77 -11.10 -13.31
C SER A 35 -9.85 -11.41 -14.49
N GLU A 36 -9.48 -12.68 -14.63
CA GLU A 36 -8.61 -13.14 -15.72
C GLU A 36 -9.20 -14.43 -16.32
N GLY A 37 -9.38 -14.47 -17.64
CA GLY A 37 -9.86 -15.66 -18.36
C GLY A 37 -11.23 -16.19 -17.89
N GLY A 38 -12.12 -15.33 -17.40
CA GLY A 38 -13.44 -15.72 -16.90
C GLY A 38 -13.47 -16.30 -15.47
N ARG A 39 -12.33 -16.30 -14.76
CA ARG A 39 -12.27 -16.59 -13.32
C ARG A 39 -12.00 -15.31 -12.55
N THR A 40 -12.79 -15.11 -11.49
CA THR A 40 -12.56 -14.04 -10.52
C THR A 40 -11.81 -14.62 -9.33
N SER A 41 -10.66 -14.03 -9.04
CA SER A 41 -9.89 -14.26 -7.81
C SER A 41 -9.78 -12.96 -7.03
N TRP A 42 -9.38 -13.04 -5.76
CA TRP A 42 -9.25 -11.87 -4.89
C TRP A 42 -7.79 -11.76 -4.46
N ALA A 43 -7.20 -10.58 -4.64
CA ALA A 43 -5.85 -10.28 -4.17
C ALA A 43 -5.88 -9.21 -3.09
N LEU A 44 -5.12 -9.43 -2.01
CA LEU A 44 -4.86 -8.41 -1.00
C LEU A 44 -4.12 -7.23 -1.62
N ILE A 45 -4.48 -6.01 -1.21
CA ILE A 45 -3.76 -4.81 -1.64
C ILE A 45 -2.38 -4.78 -0.99
N VAL A 46 -2.33 -4.87 0.34
CA VAL A 46 -1.11 -5.04 1.13
C VAL A 46 -0.98 -6.52 1.49
N SER A 47 0.05 -7.18 0.97
CA SER A 47 0.31 -8.60 1.22
C SER A 47 0.99 -8.83 2.56
N ARG A 48 1.89 -7.93 2.96
CA ARG A 48 2.59 -7.97 4.24
C ARG A 48 3.02 -6.57 4.63
N TRP A 49 3.05 -6.27 5.92
CA TRP A 49 3.71 -5.08 6.43
C TRP A 49 4.21 -5.28 7.86
N GLU A 50 5.22 -4.52 8.24
CA GLU A 50 5.78 -4.47 9.59
C GLU A 50 6.23 -3.04 9.93
N LEU A 51 6.15 -2.69 11.21
CA LEU A 51 6.67 -1.44 11.77
C LEU A 51 7.65 -1.79 12.89
N ASN A 52 8.94 -1.52 12.65
CA ASN A 52 10.03 -1.85 13.57
C ASN A 52 10.79 -0.56 13.94
N ASN A 53 10.67 -0.10 15.19
CA ASN A 53 11.34 1.10 15.68
C ASN A 53 11.15 2.35 14.79
N GLY A 54 9.91 2.61 14.34
CA GLY A 54 9.59 3.73 13.45
C GLY A 54 9.90 3.50 11.96
N TYR A 55 10.45 2.32 11.62
CA TYR A 55 10.72 1.94 10.23
C TYR A 55 9.63 1.02 9.68
N PHE A 56 8.99 1.44 8.60
CA PHE A 56 7.98 0.69 7.86
C PHE A 56 8.65 -0.18 6.79
N ASP A 57 8.24 -1.45 6.69
CA ASP A 57 8.49 -2.32 5.53
C ASP A 57 7.15 -2.88 5.06
N ILE A 58 6.72 -2.49 3.86
CA ILE A 58 5.40 -2.77 3.29
C ILE A 58 5.58 -3.47 1.94
N GLU A 59 4.90 -4.58 1.75
CA GLU A 59 4.82 -5.33 0.51
C GLU A 59 3.38 -5.32 -0.03
N PHE A 60 3.21 -4.77 -1.23
CA PHE A 60 1.95 -4.71 -1.96
C PHE A 60 1.85 -5.86 -2.98
N SER A 61 0.62 -6.22 -3.36
CA SER A 61 0.39 -7.09 -4.51
C SER A 61 0.56 -6.31 -5.81
N GLU A 62 1.51 -6.70 -6.66
CA GLU A 62 1.73 -6.05 -7.96
C GLU A 62 0.48 -6.09 -8.84
N GLN A 63 -0.24 -7.22 -8.82
CA GLN A 63 -1.46 -7.38 -9.60
C GLN A 63 -2.57 -6.46 -9.08
N ALA A 64 -2.68 -6.30 -7.76
CA ALA A 64 -3.63 -5.36 -7.17
C ALA A 64 -3.28 -3.92 -7.52
N LEU A 65 -2.00 -3.52 -7.41
CA LEU A 65 -1.53 -2.18 -7.78
C LEU A 65 -1.81 -1.87 -9.26
N ALA A 66 -1.43 -2.76 -10.17
CA ALA A 66 -1.64 -2.57 -11.60
C ALA A 66 -3.14 -2.47 -11.95
N LEU A 67 -3.98 -3.29 -11.32
CA LEU A 67 -5.41 -3.22 -11.53
C LEU A 67 -6.01 -1.93 -10.98
N MET A 68 -5.64 -1.51 -9.76
CA MET A 68 -6.11 -0.26 -9.17
C MET A 68 -5.73 0.96 -10.04
N GLU A 69 -4.51 0.97 -10.59
CA GLU A 69 -4.08 2.01 -11.54
C GLU A 69 -4.93 1.99 -12.82
N ALA A 70 -5.22 0.80 -13.37
CA ALA A 70 -6.00 0.66 -14.59
C ALA A 70 -7.50 0.99 -14.41
N THR A 71 -8.07 0.68 -13.25
CA THR A 71 -9.51 0.86 -12.98
C THR A 71 -9.82 2.14 -12.22
N GLN A 72 -8.83 3.00 -11.96
CA GLN A 72 -8.98 4.20 -11.12
C GLN A 72 -9.66 3.90 -9.79
N ASP A 73 -9.24 2.80 -9.15
CA ASP A 73 -9.78 2.40 -7.85
C ASP A 73 -9.43 3.47 -6.80
N LYS A 74 -10.42 3.92 -6.03
CA LYS A 74 -10.23 4.96 -5.00
C LYS A 74 -9.20 4.56 -3.93
N ARG A 75 -8.99 3.26 -3.71
CA ARG A 75 -7.97 2.75 -2.78
C ARG A 75 -6.55 3.02 -3.27
N ALA A 76 -6.36 3.33 -4.56
CA ALA A 76 -5.08 3.81 -5.09
C ALA A 76 -4.65 5.13 -4.42
N GLU A 77 -5.60 6.02 -4.08
CA GLU A 77 -5.31 7.27 -3.35
C GLU A 77 -4.77 6.98 -1.95
N LEU A 78 -5.33 5.97 -1.27
CA LEU A 78 -4.85 5.54 0.05
C LEU A 78 -3.44 4.94 -0.02
N VAL A 79 -3.15 4.15 -1.06
CA VAL A 79 -1.79 3.65 -1.31
C VAL A 79 -0.85 4.80 -1.62
N GLN A 80 -1.27 5.79 -2.41
CA GLN A 80 -0.48 6.97 -2.71
C GLN A 80 -0.14 7.77 -1.45
N VAL A 81 -1.07 7.94 -0.51
CA VAL A 81 -0.80 8.58 0.79
C VAL A 81 0.36 7.90 1.52
N LEU A 82 0.44 6.57 1.50
CA LEU A 82 1.58 5.85 2.09
C LEU A 82 2.90 6.21 1.40
N PHE A 83 2.93 6.25 0.07
CA PHE A 83 4.14 6.63 -0.70
C PHE A 83 4.56 8.08 -0.50
N GLU A 84 3.62 8.98 -0.25
CA GLU A 84 3.90 10.40 0.01
C GLU A 84 4.46 10.62 1.41
N HIS A 85 4.00 9.84 2.39
CA HIS A 85 4.31 10.06 3.80
C HIS A 85 5.41 9.13 4.34
N ILE A 86 5.77 8.06 3.63
CA ILE A 86 6.88 7.17 4.00
C ILE A 86 8.04 7.41 3.05
N THR A 87 9.14 7.93 3.57
CA THR A 87 10.33 8.27 2.77
C THR A 87 11.50 7.37 3.12
N THR A 88 12.34 7.09 2.12
CA THR A 88 13.56 6.29 2.29
C THR A 88 14.67 7.03 3.06
N THR A 89 14.45 8.29 3.43
CA THR A 89 15.43 9.17 4.05
C THR A 89 15.09 9.42 5.51
N VAL A 90 15.96 8.94 6.40
CA VAL A 90 16.04 9.41 7.79
C VAL A 90 16.67 10.79 7.73
N HIS A 91 15.91 11.85 8.03
CA HIS A 91 16.46 13.20 8.18
C HIS A 91 17.10 13.38 9.56
#